data_AF-A0A972CGH4-F1
#
_entry.id   AF-A0A972CGH4-F1
#
_cell.length_a   1.000
_cell.length_b   1.000
_cell.length_c   1.000
_cell.angle_alpha   90.00
_cell.angle_beta   90.00
_cell.angle_gamma   90.00
#
_symmetry.space_group_name_H-M   'P 1'
#
loop_
_entity.id
_entity.type
_entity.pdbx_description
1 polymer ?
#
loop_
_entity_poly.entity_id
_entity_poly.type
_entity_poly.pdbx_seq_one_letter_code
_entity_poly.pdbx_strand_id
1 'polypeptide(L)'
;MGMPGERSIPVPWKKAVFKNIDLKFSYSSSASSWNMVSSMLERCIISTKPLITHKERFEDYLNILENKNEGDIIKAILHHDY
;
A
#
# COMPACT_ATOMS: atom_id res chain seq x y z
N MET A 1 5.01 -10.50 0.96
CA MET A 1 4.83 -11.23 -0.31
C MET A 1 3.41 -10.96 -0.80
N GLY A 2 3.22 -10.26 -1.91
CA GLY A 2 1.87 -10.08 -2.50
C GLY A 2 1.51 -11.33 -3.29
N MET A 3 0.38 -11.97 -2.97
CA MET A 3 -0.13 -13.08 -3.78
C MET A 3 -0.88 -12.49 -4.98
N PRO A 4 -0.60 -12.92 -6.22
CA PRO A 4 -1.40 -12.51 -7.37
C PRO A 4 -2.84 -12.99 -7.18
N GLY A 5 -3.81 -12.08 -7.33
CA GLY A 5 -5.22 -12.43 -7.35
C GLY A 5 -5.64 -13.06 -8.69
N GLU A 6 -6.80 -13.70 -8.72
CA GLU A 6 -7.31 -14.41 -9.91
C GLU A 6 -7.87 -13.48 -11.00
N ARG A 7 -8.01 -12.18 -10.70
CA ARG A 7 -8.69 -11.24 -11.58
C ARG A 7 -7.82 -10.87 -12.79
N SER A 8 -8.27 -11.25 -13.97
CA SER A 8 -7.71 -10.78 -15.24
C SER A 8 -8.38 -9.49 -15.71
N ILE A 9 -7.60 -8.56 -16.27
CA ILE A 9 -8.09 -7.29 -16.84
C ILE A 9 -7.58 -7.20 -18.28
N PRO A 10 -8.46 -7.06 -19.29
CA PRO A 10 -8.04 -6.98 -20.68
C PRO A 10 -7.33 -5.66 -20.99
N VAL A 11 -6.18 -5.73 -21.65
CA VAL A 11 -5.43 -4.56 -22.12
C VAL A 11 -5.76 -4.28 -23.58
N PRO A 12 -6.22 -3.06 -23.96
CA PRO A 12 -6.49 -2.71 -25.34
C PRO A 12 -5.19 -2.40 -26.11
N TRP A 13 -4.42 -3.45 -26.44
CA TRP A 13 -3.07 -3.37 -27.00
C TRP A 13 -2.93 -2.45 -28.21
N LYS A 14 -3.87 -2.51 -29.16
CA LYS A 14 -3.86 -1.64 -30.35
C LYS A 14 -3.83 -0.16 -29.98
N LYS A 15 -4.62 0.24 -28.98
CA LYS A 15 -4.69 1.63 -28.51
C LYS A 15 -3.44 1.99 -27.70
N ALA A 16 -2.92 1.05 -26.90
CA ALA A 16 -1.70 1.25 -26.13
C ALA A 16 -0.50 1.53 -27.04
N VAL A 17 -0.33 0.71 -28.09
CA VAL A 17 0.74 0.89 -29.10
C VAL A 17 0.55 2.21 -29.85
N PHE A 18 -0.66 2.52 -30.34
CA PHE A 18 -0.91 3.75 -31.09
C PHE A 18 -0.65 5.01 -30.25
N LYS A 19 -0.89 4.94 -28.94
CA LYS A 19 -0.65 6.04 -28.00
C LYS A 19 0.73 6.02 -27.34
N ASN A 20 1.59 5.08 -27.72
CA ASN A 20 2.91 4.88 -27.11
C ASN A 20 2.84 4.80 -25.56
N ILE A 21 1.93 3.97 -25.05
CA ILE A 21 1.73 3.79 -23.61
C ILE A 21 2.69 2.72 -23.08
N ASP A 22 3.45 3.07 -22.05
CA ASP A 22 4.28 2.13 -21.29
C ASP A 22 3.46 1.44 -20.18
N LEU A 23 3.41 0.11 -20.23
CA LEU A 23 2.82 -0.70 -19.16
C LEU A 23 3.93 -1.21 -18.22
N LYS A 24 3.91 -0.77 -16.96
CA LYS A 24 4.88 -1.17 -15.94
C LYS A 24 4.18 -1.93 -14.83
N PHE A 25 4.64 -3.16 -14.57
CA PHE A 25 4.23 -3.93 -13.40
C PHE A 25 5.26 -3.73 -12.29
N SER A 26 4.81 -3.31 -11.11
CA SER A 26 5.68 -3.09 -9.95
C SER A 26 5.34 -4.11 -8.87
N TYR A 27 6.28 -5.02 -8.61
CA TYR A 27 6.17 -6.00 -7.54
C TYR A 27 7.17 -5.66 -6.45
N SER A 28 6.66 -5.25 -5.29
CA SER A 28 7.45 -4.85 -4.12
C SER A 28 8.31 -3.58 -4.34
N SER A 29 8.84 -3.07 -3.24
CA SER A 29 9.81 -1.98 -3.20
C SER A 29 11.24 -2.52 -3.32
N SER A 30 12.10 -1.81 -4.06
CA SER A 30 13.54 -2.05 -4.08
C SER A 30 14.24 -1.47 -2.84
N ALA A 31 15.47 -1.90 -2.56
CA ALA A 31 16.26 -1.32 -1.46
C ALA A 31 16.49 0.20 -1.63
N SER A 32 16.69 0.67 -2.86
CA SER A 32 16.85 2.11 -3.14
C SER A 32 15.56 2.89 -2.90
N SER A 33 14.39 2.27 -3.10
CA SER A 33 13.10 2.87 -2.77
C SER A 33 12.96 3.16 -1.27
N TRP A 34 13.49 2.29 -0.41
CA TRP A 34 13.51 2.51 1.04
C TRP A 34 14.38 3.70 1.43
N ASN A 35 15.59 3.79 0.90
CA ASN A 35 16.48 4.92 1.15
C ASN A 35 15.85 6.25 0.74
N MET A 36 15.16 6.26 -0.41
CA MET A 36 14.44 7.45 -0.88
C MET A 36 13.32 7.84 0.08
N VAL A 37 12.46 6.89 0.46
CA VAL A 37 11.32 7.17 1.36
C VAL A 37 11.80 7.65 2.73
N SER A 38 12.84 7.03 3.30
CA SER A 38 13.44 7.49 4.56
C SER A 38 13.93 8.93 4.46
N SER A 39 14.67 9.28 3.40
CA SER A 39 15.13 10.65 3.19
C SER A 39 13.96 11.64 3.03
N MET A 40 12.89 11.26 2.35
CA MET A 40 11.71 12.12 2.20
C MET A 40 10.98 12.34 3.53
N LEU A 41 10.93 11.33 4.41
CA LEU A 41 10.36 11.43 5.75
C LEU A 41 11.21 12.33 6.65
N GLU A 42 12.53 12.14 6.66
CA GLU A 42 13.47 12.97 7.44
C GLU A 42 13.39 14.44 7.06
N ARG A 43 13.22 14.71 5.76
CA ARG A 43 13.07 16.06 5.21
C ARG A 43 11.64 16.61 5.32
N CYS A 44 10.73 15.86 5.94
CA CYS A 44 9.31 16.19 6.06
C CYS A 44 8.61 16.50 4.72
N ILE A 45 9.11 15.96 3.60
CA ILE A 45 8.52 16.14 2.27
C ILE A 45 7.18 15.39 2.17
N ILE A 46 7.08 14.26 2.88
CA ILE A 46 5.87 13.47 2.99
C ILE A 46 5.52 13.26 4.46
N SER A 47 4.21 13.24 4.76
CA SER A 47 3.69 12.91 6.09
C SER A 47 2.84 11.66 5.99
N THR A 48 3.22 10.61 6.72
CA THR A 48 2.48 9.34 6.78
C THR A 48 1.44 9.31 7.88
N LYS A 49 1.50 10.25 8.84
CA LYS A 49 0.57 10.30 9.98
C LYS A 49 -0.91 10.33 9.55
N PRO A 50 -1.34 11.11 8.54
CA PRO A 50 -2.73 11.14 8.11
C PRO A 50 -3.22 9.83 7.48
N LEU A 51 -2.32 8.96 7.02
CA LEU A 51 -2.69 7.65 6.46
C LEU A 51 -3.08 6.67 7.57
N ILE A 52 -2.61 6.90 8.80
CA ILE A 52 -2.88 6.04 9.96
C ILE A 52 -4.29 6.37 10.48
N THR A 53 -5.26 5.59 10.04
CA THR A 53 -6.67 5.71 10.47
C THR A 53 -6.95 5.02 11.79
N HIS A 54 -6.18 3.99 12.14
CA HIS A 54 -6.43 3.16 13.31
C HIS A 54 -5.12 2.81 14.03
N LYS A 55 -5.18 2.80 15.36
CA LYS A 55 -4.13 2.29 16.24
C LYS A 55 -4.79 1.39 17.25
N GLU A 56 -4.46 0.11 17.23
CA GLU A 56 -5.09 -0.88 18.09
C GLU A 56 -4.02 -1.73 18.74
N ARG A 57 -4.38 -2.38 19.85
CA ARG A 57 -3.52 -3.36 20.48
C ARG A 57 -3.37 -4.59 19.59
N PHE A 58 -2.21 -5.23 19.67
CA PHE A 58 -1.93 -6.45 18.92
C PHE A 58 -2.93 -7.55 19.28
N GLU A 59 -3.38 -7.64 20.53
CA GLU A 59 -4.37 -8.62 20.97
C GLU A 59 -5.73 -8.45 20.28
N ASP A 60 -6.05 -7.23 19.85
CA ASP A 60 -7.33 -6.87 19.24
C ASP A 60 -7.28 -6.84 17.70
N TYR A 61 -6.23 -7.42 17.09
CA TYR A 61 -6.00 -7.34 15.64
C TYR A 61 -7.17 -7.86 14.77
N LEU A 62 -7.94 -8.84 15.26
CA LEU A 62 -9.10 -9.38 14.56
C LEU A 62 -10.21 -8.32 14.37
N ASN A 63 -10.33 -7.35 15.28
CA ASN A 63 -11.30 -6.26 15.13
C ASN A 63 -11.00 -5.38 13.91
N ILE A 64 -9.73 -5.28 13.51
CA ILE A 64 -9.32 -4.56 12.30
C ILE A 64 -9.54 -5.42 11.06
N LEU A 65 -9.23 -6.72 11.13
CA LEU A 65 -9.24 -7.60 9.96
C LEU A 65 -10.64 -8.07 9.56
N GLU A 66 -11.53 -8.29 10.52
CA GLU A 66 -12.81 -8.98 10.30
C GLU A 66 -14.04 -8.09 10.54
N ASN A 67 -13.93 -7.11 11.46
CA ASN A 67 -15.10 -6.37 11.97
C ASN A 67 -15.30 -4.98 11.34
N LYS A 68 -14.64 -4.68 10.21
CA LYS A 68 -14.69 -3.37 9.55
C LYS A 68 -15.13 -3.51 8.10
N ASN A 69 -15.92 -2.55 7.62
CA ASN A 69 -16.38 -2.56 6.25
C ASN A 69 -15.23 -2.20 5.29
N GLU A 70 -15.37 -2.62 4.04
CA GLU A 70 -14.45 -2.23 2.99
C GLU A 70 -14.41 -0.69 2.86
N GLY A 71 -13.21 -0.12 2.97
CA GLY A 71 -13.01 1.34 2.92
C GLY A 71 -12.92 2.04 4.28
N ASP A 72 -13.25 1.38 5.39
CA ASP A 72 -13.18 1.98 6.73
C ASP A 72 -11.72 2.18 7.22
N ILE A 73 -10.78 1.38 6.71
CA ILE A 73 -9.38 1.38 7.15
C ILE A 73 -8.46 1.69 5.96
N ILE A 74 -7.67 2.76 6.08
CA ILE A 74 -6.59 3.08 5.14
C ILE A 74 -5.28 2.41 5.60
N LYS A 75 -4.90 2.62 6.86
CA LYS A 75 -3.77 1.96 7.51
C LYS A 75 -4.05 1.81 9.00
N ALA A 76 -3.81 0.61 9.51
CA ALA A 76 -3.78 0.31 10.93
C ALA A 76 -2.33 0.10 11.40
N ILE A 77 -2.03 0.53 12.62
CA ILE A 77 -0.81 0.19 13.36
C ILE A 77 -1.22 -0.63 14.57
N LEU A 78 -0.63 -1.81 14.70
CA LEU A 78 -0.77 -2.65 15.88
C LEU A 78 0.36 -2.32 16.86
N HIS A 79 0.03 -2.06 18.12
CA HIS A 79 1.01 -1.86 19.18
C HIS A 79 0.85 -2.94 20.25
N HIS A 80 1.95 -3.25 20.93
CA HIS A 80 1.94 -4.09 22.12
C HIS A 80 2.50 -3.24 23.24
N ASP A 81 1.73 -3.09 24.32
CA ASP A 81 2.16 -2.33 25.48
C ASP A 81 3.05 -3.26 26.34
N TYR A 82 4.28 -2.83 26.59
CA TYR A 82 5.23 -3.53 27.47
C TYR A 82 4.93 -3.25 28.94
#